data_AF-A0A3G8GPK1-F1
#
_entry.id   AF-A0A3G8GPK1-F1
#
_cell.length_a   1.000
_cell.length_b   1.000
_cell.length_c   1.000
_cell.angle_alpha   90.00
_cell.angle_beta   90.00
_cell.angle_gamma   90.00
#
_symmetry.space_group_name_H-M   'P 1'
#
loop_
_entity.id
_entity.type
_entity.pdbx_description
1 polymer ?
#
loop_
_entity_poly.entity_id
_entity_poly.type
_entity_poly.pdbx_seq_one_letter_code
_entity_poly.pdbx_strand_id
1 'polypeptide(L)' 'MTAESSVLVTVNGWTIYLHPLFRAQLDSLQKQVESLKRKDPDGFQRRNATKRLAAIARLAFEIIPQAVSYSSFNCSIWNS' A
#
# COMPACT_ATOMS: atom_id res chain seq x y z
N MET A 1 -5.14 11.70 23.71
CA MET A 1 -6.16 12.18 22.75
C MET A 1 -5.47 13.04 21.71
N THR A 2 -4.96 12.43 20.64
CA THR A 2 -4.40 13.18 19.50
C THR A 2 -5.16 12.73 18.28
N ALA A 3 -5.97 13.65 17.75
CA ALA A 3 -6.68 13.49 16.49
C ALA A 3 -5.64 13.40 15.38
N GLU A 4 -5.28 12.17 15.01
CA GLU A 4 -4.41 11.97 13.88
C GLU A 4 -5.26 12.13 12.62
N SER A 5 -5.06 13.27 11.96
CA SER A 5 -5.62 13.62 10.66
C SER A 5 -5.25 12.55 9.64
N SER A 6 -6.06 11.50 9.58
CA SER A 6 -5.99 10.46 8.57
C SER A 6 -6.22 11.15 7.22
N VAL A 7 -5.17 11.20 6.41
CA VAL A 7 -5.23 11.80 5.07
C VAL A 7 -6.20 10.96 4.25
N LEU A 8 -7.39 11.48 4.01
CA LEU A 8 -8.41 10.82 3.21
C LEU A 8 -8.01 10.97 1.74
N VAL A 9 -7.52 9.88 1.14
CA VAL A 9 -7.25 9.85 -0.30
C VAL A 9 -8.40 9.12 -0.97
N THR A 10 -9.14 9.83 -1.85
CA THR A 10 -10.21 9.23 -2.64
C THR A 10 -9.67 8.81 -4.00
N VAL A 11 -9.71 7.50 -4.31
CA VAL A 11 -9.32 6.95 -5.62
C VAL A 11 -10.49 6.16 -6.17
N ASN A 12 -10.96 6.47 -7.38
CA ASN A 12 -12.07 5.78 -8.06
C ASN A 12 -13.36 5.65 -7.21
N GLY A 13 -13.68 6.65 -6.39
CA GLY A 13 -14.86 6.64 -5.51
C GLY A 13 -14.65 5.93 -4.16
N TRP A 14 -13.43 5.46 -3.86
CA TRP A 14 -13.09 4.79 -2.60
C TRP A 14 -12.24 5.69 -1.71
N THR A 15 -12.62 5.80 -0.44
CA THR A 15 -11.82 6.50 0.57
C THR A 15 -10.82 5.53 1.20
N ILE A 16 -9.52 5.79 1.00
CA ILE A 16 -8.44 5.00 1.58
C ILE A 16 -8.12 5.55 2.96
N TYR A 17 -8.34 4.72 3.99
CA TYR A 17 -7.94 5.03 5.36
C TYR A 17 -6.55 4.44 5.64
N LEU A 18 -5.55 5.29 5.76
CA LEU A 18 -4.21 4.87 6.15
C LEU A 18 -4.04 4.99 7.66
N HIS A 19 -3.83 3.86 8.33
CA HIS A 19 -3.51 3.86 9.75
C HIS A 19 -2.15 4.56 9.97
N PRO A 20 -2.04 5.41 10.99
CA PRO A 20 -0.82 6.10 11.41
C PRO A 20 0.47 5.27 11.35
N LEU A 21 0.40 4.08 11.95
CA LEU A 21 1.53 3.14 12.00
C LEU A 21 1.93 2.65 10.61
N PHE A 22 0.95 2.36 9.76
CA PHE A 22 1.20 1.92 8.40
C PHE A 22 1.81 3.04 7.57
N ARG A 23 1.38 4.29 7.79
CA ARG A 23 1.99 5.46 7.15
C ARG A 23 3.47 5.60 7.52
N ALA A 24 3.80 5.53 8.81
CA ALA A 24 5.19 5.62 9.27
C ALA A 24 6.06 4.49 8.69
N GLN A 25 5.52 3.28 8.61
CA GLN A 25 6.21 2.14 8.00
C GLN A 25 6.43 2.33 6.49
N LEU A 26 5.44 2.87 5.77
CA LEU A 26 5.53 3.15 4.34
C LEU A 26 6.57 4.24 4.05
N ASP A 27 6.57 5.32 4.83
CA ASP A 27 7.56 6.40 4.71
C ASP A 27 8.99 5.89 4.99
N SER A 28 9.16 5.01 5.99
CA SER A 28 10.45 4.35 6.24
C SER A 28 10.89 3.46 5.08
N LEU A 29 9.95 2.69 4.50
CA LEU A 29 10.22 1.83 3.36
C LEU A 29 10.62 2.65 2.12
N GLN A 30 9.93 3.77 1.86
CA GLN A 30 10.26 4.67 0.77
C GLN A 30 11.68 5.25 0.92
N LYS A 31 12.04 5.73 2.12
CA LYS A 31 13.39 6.23 2.40
C LYS A 31 14.47 5.16 2.18
N GLN A 32 14.19 3.91 2.55
CA GLN A 32 15.10 2.79 2.28
C GLN A 32 15.29 2.57 0.78
N VAL A 33 14.21 2.60 -0.01
CA VAL A 33 14.28 2.46 -1.48
C VAL A 33 15.05 3.63 -2.11
N GLU A 34 14.81 4.86 -1.68
CA GLU A 34 15.55 6.03 -2.16
C GLU A 34 17.05 5.95 -1.83
N SER A 35 17.40 5.50 -0.62
CA SER A 35 18.78 5.27 -0.22
C SER A 35 19.44 4.17 -1.05
N LEU A 36 18.71 3.08 -1.33
CA LEU A 36 19.17 2.02 -2.21
C LEU A 36 19.36 2.51 -3.65
N LYS A 37 18.43 3.32 -4.17
CA LYS A 37 18.51 3.90 -5.51
C LYS A 37 19.73 4.82 -5.66
N ARG A 38 20.06 5.60 -4.63
CA ARG A 38 21.29 6.43 -4.63
C ARG A 38 22.56 5.60 -4.61
N LYS A 39 22.56 4.47 -3.90
CA LYS A 39 23.74 3.59 -3.79
C LYS A 39 23.93 2.69 -5.00
N ASP A 40 22.85 2.23 -5.60
CA ASP A 40 22.84 1.20 -6.65
C ASP A 40 21.65 1.44 -7.61
N PRO A 41 21.77 2.42 -8.53
CA PRO A 41 20.67 2.84 -9.39
C PRO A 41 20.19 1.76 -10.37
N ASP A 42 21.04 0.79 -10.73
CA ASP A 42 20.67 -0.33 -11.61
C ASP A 42 20.15 -1.54 -10.82
N GLY A 43 20.67 -1.80 -9.62
CA GLY A 43 20.33 -2.98 -8.83
C GLY A 43 19.24 -2.79 -7.76
N PHE A 44 18.85 -1.55 -7.43
CA PHE A 44 17.89 -1.32 -6.34
C PHE A 44 16.53 -1.98 -6.58
N GLN A 45 16.10 -2.15 -7.83
CA GLN A 45 14.82 -2.80 -8.17
C GLN A 45 14.75 -4.27 -7.71
N ARG A 46 15.88 -4.96 -7.63
CA ARG A 46 15.95 -6.36 -7.21
C ARG A 46 15.88 -6.51 -5.68
N ARG A 47 16.05 -5.42 -4.92
CA ARG A 47 16.07 -5.42 -3.45
C ARG A 47 14.67 -5.61 -2.87
N ASN A 48 14.59 -6.30 -1.72
CA ASN A 48 13.32 -6.64 -1.06
C ASN A 48 12.49 -5.41 -0.68
N ALA A 49 13.14 -4.30 -0.29
CA ALA A 49 12.44 -3.06 0.04
C ALA A 49 11.66 -2.52 -1.17
N THR A 50 12.31 -2.49 -2.34
CA THR A 50 11.70 -2.00 -3.59
C THR A 50 10.59 -2.91 -4.07
N LYS A 51 10.77 -4.24 -3.98
CA LYS A 51 9.72 -5.21 -4.31
C LYS A 51 8.48 -5.05 -3.43
N ARG A 52 8.67 -4.86 -2.12
CA ARG A 52 7.55 -4.63 -1.18
C ARG A 52 6.82 -3.33 -1.49
N LEU A 53 7.55 -2.25 -1.75
CA LEU A 53 6.94 -0.96 -2.12
C LEU A 53 6.13 -1.08 -3.41
N ALA A 54 6.66 -1.76 -4.43
CA ALA A 54 5.96 -2.02 -5.68
C ALA A 54 4.70 -2.89 -5.48
N ALA A 55 4.77 -3.94 -4.66
CA ALA A 55 3.62 -4.77 -4.34
C ALA A 55 2.52 -3.99 -3.62
N ILE A 56 2.89 -3.14 -2.65
CA ILE A 56 1.93 -2.27 -1.94
C ILE A 56 1.26 -1.31 -2.91
N ALA A 57 2.02 -0.66 -3.79
CA ALA A 57 1.47 0.27 -4.78
C ALA A 57 0.49 -0.44 -5.74
N ARG A 58 0.86 -1.62 -6.25
CA ARG A 58 -0.02 -2.42 -7.12
C ARG A 58 -1.30 -2.84 -6.40
N LEU A 59 -1.20 -3.27 -5.14
CA LEU A 59 -2.38 -3.62 -4.36
C LEU A 59 -3.29 -2.42 -4.15
N ALA A 60 -2.74 -1.29 -3.70
CA ALA A 60 -3.51 -0.10 -3.36
C ALA A 60 -4.19 0.56 -4.57
N PHE A 61 -3.53 0.59 -5.72
CA PHE A 61 -4.01 1.35 -6.88
C PHE A 61 -4.59 0.51 -8.03
N GLU A 62 -4.17 -0.75 -8.18
CA GLU A 62 -4.63 -1.61 -9.27
C GLU A 62 -5.60 -2.69 -8.76
N ILE A 63 -5.16 -3.51 -7.80
CA ILE A 63 -5.86 -4.76 -7.46
C ILE A 63 -7.05 -4.53 -6.53
N ILE A 64 -6.86 -3.79 -5.43
CA ILE A 64 -7.92 -3.58 -4.43
C ILE A 64 -9.11 -2.84 -5.03
N PRO A 65 -8.94 -1.71 -5.77
CA PRO A 65 -10.07 -1.00 -6.37
C PRO A 65 -10.83 -1.85 -7.41
N GLN A 66 -10.17 -2.80 -8.08
CA GLN A 66 -10.82 -3.72 -9.00
C GLN A 66 -11.59 -4.83 -8.28
N ALA A 67 -11.00 -5.44 -7.24
CA ALA A 67 -11.58 -6.58 -6.52
C ALA A 67 -12.89 -6.23 -5.79
N VAL A 68 -13.01 -5.02 -5.26
CA VAL A 68 -14.24 -4.55 -4.60
C VAL A 68 -15.42 -4.37 -5.58
N SER A 69 -15.14 -4.17 -6.87
CA SER A 69 -16.18 -4.12 -7.91
C SER A 69 -16.75 -5.49 -8.26
N TYR A 70 -16.06 -6.58 -7.90
CA TYR A 70 -16.51 -7.97 -8.07
C TYR A 70 -17.18 -8.56 -6.81
N SER A 71 -17.42 -7.75 -5.76
CA SER A 71 -17.96 -8.20 -4.46
C SER A 71 -19.46 -8.53 -4.48
N SER A 72 -19.90 -9.25 -5.51
CA SER A 72 -21.21 -9.91 -5.57
C SER A 72 -21.05 -11.44 -5.65
N PHE A 73 -20.08 -12.02 -4.93
CA PHE A 73 -20.02 -13.48 -4.75
C PHE A 73 -19.88 -13.82 -3.26
N ASN A 74 -21.03 -14.15 -2.69
CA ASN A 74 -21.31 -14.99 -1.52
C ASN A 74 -20.08 -15.52 -0.75
N CYS A 75 -19.71 -14.83 0.34
CA CYS A 75 -18.72 -15.29 1.30
C CYS A 75 -19.34 -16.37 2.20
N SER A 76 -19.29 -17.63 1.78
CA SER A 76 -19.63 -18.79 2.64
C SER A 76 -18.38 -19.46 3.25
N ILE A 77 -17.19 -18.88 3.08
CA ILE A 77 -15.91 -19.43 3.62
C ILE A 77 -15.36 -18.53 4.73
N TRP A 78 -16.24 -18.08 5.64
CA TRP A 78 -15.83 -17.51 6.94
C TRP A 78 -16.77 -17.91 8.07
N ASN A 79 -17.49 -19.03 7.91
CA ASN A 79 -18.25 -19.65 8.98
C ASN A 79 -18.19 -21.18 8.86
N SER A 80 -17.03 -21.74 9.18
CA SER A 80 -16.86 -23.12 9.62
C SER A 80 -15.67 -23.18 10.54
#